data_AF-A0A7S1MWI6-F1
#
_entry.id   AF-A0A7S1MWI6-F1
#
_cell.length_a   1.000
_cell.length_b   1.000
_cell.length_c   1.000
_cell.angle_alpha   90.00
_cell.angle_beta   90.00
_cell.angle_gamma   90.00
#
_symmetry.space_group_name_H-M   'P 1'
#
loop_
_entity.id
_entity.type
_entity.pdbx_description
1 polymer ?
#
loop_
_entity_poly.entity_id
_entity_poly.type
_entity_poly.pdbx_seq_one_letter_code
_entity_poly.pdbx_strand_id
1 'polypeptide(L)'
;LRESQVAKLLLEEDWGIGANVWSCPSFNELARDGQNAERWNLLHPTELACVPFVTQQLGRTNGPVIASTDYMKNYAEQIRAFIPKGRSYKVLGTDGFGRSDFRSKLRQHFEVNRHYIVVAALKALADDGAIP
;
A
#
# COMPACT_ATOMS: atom_id res chain seq x y z
N LEU A 1 -4.18 -7.79 -5.94
CA LEU A 1 -5.56 -7.25 -6.09
C LEU A 1 -6.65 -8.18 -5.56
N ARG A 2 -6.91 -9.35 -6.16
CA ARG A 2 -8.00 -10.25 -5.67
C ARG A 2 -7.83 -10.66 -4.20
N GLU A 3 -6.60 -10.96 -3.78
CA GLU A 3 -6.27 -11.21 -2.36
C GLU A 3 -6.64 -10.02 -1.47
N SER A 4 -6.38 -8.78 -1.92
CA SER A 4 -6.71 -7.55 -1.21
C SER A 4 -8.23 -7.31 -1.12
N GLN A 5 -8.99 -7.65 -2.17
CA GLN A 5 -10.45 -7.57 -2.15
C GLN A 5 -11.06 -8.54 -1.13
N VAL A 6 -10.50 -9.76 -1.02
CA VAL A 6 -10.95 -10.72 0.00
C VAL A 6 -10.49 -10.29 1.40
N ALA A 7 -9.28 -9.75 1.53
CA ALA A 7 -8.80 -9.22 2.82
C ALA A 7 -9.69 -8.10 3.36
N LYS A 8 -10.23 -7.23 2.49
CA LYS A 8 -11.24 -6.24 2.86
C LYS A 8 -12.45 -6.91 3.52
N LEU A 9 -13.00 -7.94 2.89
CA LEU A 9 -14.19 -8.65 3.41
C LEU A 9 -13.89 -9.28 4.77
N LEU A 10 -12.73 -9.93 4.92
CA LEU A 10 -12.30 -10.50 6.19
C LEU A 10 -12.17 -9.45 7.30
N LEU A 11 -11.56 -8.30 7.01
CA LEU A 11 -11.44 -7.20 7.98
C LEU A 11 -12.82 -6.72 8.46
N GLU A 12 -13.79 -6.64 7.55
CA GLU A 12 -15.15 -6.20 7.85
C GLU A 12 -15.94 -7.25 8.64
N GLU A 13 -15.88 -8.51 8.23
CA GLU A 13 -16.64 -9.63 8.83
C GLU A 13 -16.13 -10.01 10.24
N ASP A 14 -14.82 -10.15 10.40
CA ASP A 14 -14.23 -10.70 11.63
C ASP A 14 -13.84 -9.61 12.65
N TRP A 15 -13.55 -8.39 12.19
CA TRP A 15 -13.09 -7.28 13.04
C TRP A 15 -13.94 -6.00 12.96
N GLY A 16 -14.93 -5.92 12.07
CA GLY A 16 -15.72 -4.70 11.88
C GLY A 16 -14.93 -3.52 11.32
N ILE A 17 -13.79 -3.78 10.66
CA ILE A 17 -12.90 -2.75 10.11
C ILE A 17 -13.20 -2.55 8.63
N GLY A 18 -13.78 -1.40 8.29
CA GLY A 18 -14.01 -1.01 6.90
C GLY A 18 -12.70 -0.67 6.17
N ALA A 19 -12.57 -1.14 4.93
CA ALA A 19 -11.42 -0.84 4.08
C ALA A 19 -11.81 -0.41 2.65
N ASN A 20 -10.97 0.45 2.07
CA ASN A 20 -11.05 0.84 0.66
C ASN A 20 -9.95 0.11 -0.12
N VAL A 21 -10.25 -0.31 -1.35
CA VAL A 21 -9.32 -1.06 -2.20
C VAL A 21 -9.07 -0.30 -3.49
N TRP A 22 -7.80 -0.08 -3.81
CA TRP A 22 -7.36 0.52 -5.07
C TRP A 22 -6.71 -0.53 -5.96
N SER A 23 -6.96 -0.41 -7.26
CA SER A 23 -6.13 -1.05 -8.28
C SER A 23 -5.00 -0.10 -8.63
N CYS A 24 -3.76 -0.56 -8.50
CA CYS A 24 -2.58 0.20 -8.87
C CYS A 24 -1.95 -0.44 -10.11
N PRO A 25 -2.33 -0.01 -11.34
CA PRO A 25 -1.84 -0.62 -12.57
C PRO A 25 -0.34 -0.37 -12.82
N SER A 26 0.23 0.70 -12.26
CA SER A 26 1.66 0.99 -12.38
C SER A 26 2.17 1.79 -11.18
N PHE A 27 2.96 1.16 -10.32
CA PHE A 27 3.70 1.88 -9.27
C PHE A 27 4.82 2.76 -9.84
N ASN A 28 5.40 2.37 -10.97
CA ASN A 28 6.45 3.14 -11.63
C ASN A 28 5.96 4.51 -12.10
N GLU A 29 4.76 4.58 -12.67
CA GLU A 29 4.18 5.85 -13.12
C GLU A 29 3.81 6.73 -11.92
N LEU A 30 3.28 6.15 -10.83
CA LEU A 30 3.03 6.90 -9.59
C LEU A 30 4.31 7.46 -8.97
N ALA A 31 5.41 6.71 -9.02
CA ALA A 31 6.70 7.19 -8.53
C ALA A 31 7.24 8.33 -9.39
N ARG A 32 7.16 8.21 -10.72
CA ARG A 32 7.56 9.28 -11.66
C ARG A 32 6.72 10.54 -11.47
N ASP A 33 5.41 10.39 -11.33
CA ASP A 33 4.49 11.49 -11.04
C ASP A 33 4.86 12.21 -9.73
N GLY A 34 5.09 11.45 -8.65
CA GLY A 34 5.50 12.02 -7.37
C GLY A 34 6.85 12.74 -7.43
N GLN A 35 7.85 12.16 -8.10
CA GLN A 35 9.16 12.77 -8.30
C GLN A 35 9.06 14.06 -9.13
N ASN A 36 8.19 14.08 -10.15
CA ASN A 36 7.96 15.28 -10.96
C ASN A 36 7.31 16.39 -10.14
N ALA A 37 6.32 16.06 -9.29
CA ALA A 37 5.68 17.01 -8.40
C ALA A 37 6.67 17.57 -7.36
N GLU A 38 7.49 16.71 -6.75
CA GLU A 38 8.53 17.14 -5.81
C GLU A 38 9.57 18.04 -6.47
N ARG A 39 10.06 17.66 -7.66
CA ARG A 39 10.98 18.48 -8.45
C ARG A 39 10.37 19.84 -8.78
N TRP A 40 9.11 19.88 -9.19
CA TRP A 40 8.44 21.14 -9.50
C TRP A 40 8.33 22.02 -8.24
N ASN A 41 7.90 21.46 -7.11
CA ASN A 41 7.77 22.19 -5.84
C ASN A 41 9.10 22.74 -5.34
N LEU A 42 10.20 22.01 -5.54
CA LEU A 42 11.55 22.46 -5.20
C LEU A 42 11.97 23.67 -6.03
N LEU A 43 11.63 23.69 -7.32
CA LEU A 43 12.03 24.73 -8.26
C LEU A 43 11.09 25.94 -8.26
N HIS A 44 9.88 25.82 -7.70
CA HIS A 44 8.86 26.88 -7.68
C HIS A 44 8.30 27.10 -6.26
N PRO A 45 9.14 27.54 -5.30
CA PRO A 45 8.76 27.61 -3.89
C PRO A 45 7.66 28.63 -3.56
N THR A 46 7.40 29.60 -4.44
CA THR A 46 6.36 30.63 -4.26
C THR A 46 5.05 30.29 -4.96
N GLU A 47 5.00 29.23 -5.75
CA GLU A 47 3.80 28.83 -6.49
C GLU A 47 2.97 27.80 -5.72
N LEU A 48 1.76 27.53 -6.21
CA LEU A 48 0.89 26.51 -5.62
C LEU A 48 1.51 25.13 -5.80
N ALA A 49 1.80 24.47 -4.68
CA ALA A 49 2.44 23.15 -4.68
C ALA A 49 1.66 22.11 -5.49
N CYS A 50 2.33 21.45 -6.43
CA CYS A 50 1.85 20.25 -7.08
C CYS A 50 1.71 19.11 -6.08
N VAL A 51 0.57 18.42 -6.11
CA VAL A 51 0.29 17.27 -5.24
C VAL A 51 0.39 16.00 -6.08
N PRO A 52 1.20 15.00 -5.70
CA PRO A 52 1.27 13.72 -6.42
C PRO A 52 -0.10 13.05 -6.53
N PHE A 53 -0.38 12.39 -7.65
CA PHE A 53 -1.65 11.72 -7.91
C PHE A 53 -2.01 10.70 -6.82
N VAL A 54 -1.04 9.91 -6.35
CA VAL A 54 -1.28 8.94 -5.25
C VAL A 54 -1.66 9.65 -3.95
N THR A 55 -1.07 10.80 -3.65
CA THR A 55 -1.45 11.62 -2.49
C THR A 55 -2.89 12.13 -2.65
N GLN A 56 -3.28 12.58 -3.84
CA GLN A 56 -4.65 13.04 -4.11
C GLN A 56 -5.68 11.91 -3.92
N GLN A 57 -5.40 10.72 -4.45
CA GLN A 57 -6.30 9.56 -4.34
C GLN A 57 -6.51 9.12 -2.89
N LEU A 58 -5.44 9.14 -2.08
CA LEU A 58 -5.47 8.68 -0.70
C LEU A 58 -5.88 9.77 0.29
N GLY A 59 -5.80 11.06 -0.08
CA GLY A 59 -5.96 12.19 0.83
C GLY A 59 -7.37 12.36 1.44
N ARG A 60 -8.40 11.74 0.84
CA ARG A 60 -9.77 11.75 1.38
C ARG A 60 -10.09 10.56 2.28
N THR A 61 -9.07 9.77 2.63
CA THR A 61 -9.24 8.53 3.40
C THR A 61 -8.27 8.51 4.58
N ASN A 62 -8.65 7.79 5.62
CA ASN A 62 -7.91 7.70 6.88
C ASN A 62 -7.37 6.28 7.11
N GLY A 63 -6.54 6.14 8.14
CA GLY A 63 -5.98 4.85 8.58
C GLY A 63 -4.68 4.44 7.87
N PRO A 64 -4.16 3.25 8.14
CA PRO A 64 -2.96 2.74 7.48
C PRO A 64 -3.19 2.45 5.99
N VAL A 65 -2.10 2.43 5.21
CA VAL A 65 -2.10 2.00 3.81
C VAL A 65 -1.29 0.72 3.68
N ILE A 66 -1.91 -0.34 3.16
CA ILE A 66 -1.26 -1.64 2.94
C ILE A 66 -1.16 -1.90 1.44
N ALA A 67 0.06 -2.02 0.93
CA ALA A 67 0.32 -2.44 -0.46
C ALA A 67 0.75 -3.91 -0.50
N SER A 68 0.23 -4.66 -1.46
CA SER A 68 0.63 -6.05 -1.71
C SER A 68 0.73 -6.29 -3.21
N THR A 69 1.88 -6.81 -3.65
CA THR A 69 2.16 -7.08 -5.07
C THR A 69 2.80 -8.46 -5.25
N ASP A 70 2.68 -9.03 -6.45
CA ASP A 70 3.42 -10.25 -6.85
C ASP A 70 4.86 -9.91 -7.31
N TYR A 71 5.41 -8.77 -6.88
CA TYR A 71 6.79 -8.32 -7.08
C TYR A 71 7.47 -8.13 -5.72
N MET A 72 8.80 -7.97 -5.72
CA MET A 72 9.57 -7.60 -4.52
C MET A 72 9.03 -6.32 -3.88
N LYS A 73 9.16 -6.18 -2.55
CA LYS A 73 8.68 -5.03 -1.78
C LYS A 73 9.13 -3.70 -2.38
N ASN A 74 10.38 -3.62 -2.87
CA ASN A 74 10.93 -2.40 -3.45
C ASN A 74 10.04 -1.81 -4.57
N TYR A 75 9.31 -2.66 -5.30
CA TYR A 75 8.41 -2.23 -6.37
C TYR A 75 7.24 -1.37 -5.87
N ALA A 76 6.69 -1.64 -4.69
CA ALA A 76 5.64 -0.80 -4.10
C ALA A 76 6.20 0.23 -3.09
N GLU A 77 7.41 0.01 -2.57
CA GLU A 77 8.13 0.96 -1.71
C GLU A 77 8.47 2.28 -2.42
N GLN A 78 8.65 2.26 -3.74
CA GLN A 78 9.05 3.45 -4.51
C GLN A 78 8.12 4.67 -4.37
N ILE A 79 6.85 4.47 -3.97
CA ILE A 79 5.89 5.57 -3.75
C ILE A 79 5.83 6.06 -2.30
N ARG A 80 6.64 5.51 -1.38
CA ARG A 80 6.57 5.78 0.06
C ARG A 80 6.60 7.29 0.38
N ALA A 81 7.45 8.04 -0.31
CA ALA A 81 7.59 9.49 -0.12
C ALA A 81 6.30 10.28 -0.46
N PHE A 82 5.42 9.69 -1.28
CA PHE A 82 4.22 10.34 -1.80
C PHE A 82 2.94 9.85 -1.09
N ILE A 83 3.05 8.95 -0.12
CA ILE A 83 1.92 8.60 0.76
C ILE A 83 1.57 9.82 1.63
N PRO A 84 0.27 10.14 1.84
CA PRO A 84 -0.12 11.28 2.67
C PRO A 84 0.57 11.26 4.05
N LYS A 85 1.04 12.43 4.48
CA LYS A 85 1.76 12.58 5.76
C LYS A 85 0.92 12.07 6.93
N GLY A 86 1.59 11.47 7.92
CA GLY A 86 0.94 10.92 9.11
C GLY A 86 0.22 9.59 8.90
N ARG A 87 0.31 8.99 7.70
CA ARG A 87 -0.21 7.64 7.45
C ARG A 87 0.90 6.61 7.50
N SER A 88 0.66 5.50 8.18
CA SER A 88 1.52 4.33 8.11
C SER A 88 1.40 3.67 6.72
N TYR A 89 2.53 3.23 6.16
CA TYR A 89 2.59 2.53 4.88
C TYR A 89 3.37 1.22 5.02
N LYS A 90 2.68 0.09 4.88
CA LYS A 90 3.26 -1.26 4.95
C LYS A 90 3.19 -1.92 3.58
N VAL A 91 4.29 -2.54 3.18
CA VAL A 91 4.43 -3.19 1.88
C VAL A 91 4.69 -4.68 2.06
N LEU A 92 3.88 -5.47 1.37
CA LEU A 92 4.04 -6.92 1.20
C LEU A 92 4.49 -7.18 -0.25
N GLY A 93 5.46 -8.06 -0.42
CA GLY A 93 6.05 -8.37 -1.71
C GLY A 93 6.76 -9.72 -1.66
N THR A 94 7.02 -10.26 -2.84
CA THR A 94 7.55 -11.59 -3.06
C THR A 94 9.08 -11.58 -3.15
N ASP A 95 9.74 -11.03 -2.14
CA ASP A 95 11.20 -11.02 -2.05
C ASP A 95 11.74 -12.46 -1.84
N GLY A 96 12.91 -12.74 -2.42
CA GLY A 96 13.56 -14.05 -2.34
C GLY A 96 13.45 -14.87 -3.63
N PHE A 97 14.08 -16.05 -3.62
CA PHE A 97 14.08 -16.95 -4.78
C PHE A 97 12.74 -17.69 -4.93
N GLY A 98 12.33 -17.87 -6.17
CA GLY A 98 11.17 -18.69 -6.52
C GLY A 98 11.36 -20.15 -6.13
N ARG A 99 10.23 -20.84 -5.92
CA ARG A 99 10.17 -22.29 -5.75
C ARG A 99 8.94 -22.86 -6.48
N SER A 100 8.98 -24.13 -6.80
CA SER A 100 7.86 -24.82 -7.45
C SER A 100 6.80 -25.21 -6.42
N ASP A 101 5.58 -24.69 -6.56
CA ASP A 101 4.42 -25.04 -5.75
C ASP A 101 3.13 -24.49 -6.39
N PHE A 102 1.97 -24.80 -5.81
CA PHE A 102 0.71 -24.18 -6.19
C PHE A 102 0.67 -22.69 -5.83
N ARG A 103 -0.06 -21.89 -6.62
CA ARG A 103 -0.20 -20.43 -6.39
C ARG A 103 -0.65 -20.07 -4.97
N SER A 104 -1.55 -20.85 -4.38
CA SER A 104 -2.02 -20.64 -3.00
C SER A 104 -0.89 -20.80 -1.98
N LYS A 105 -0.06 -21.82 -2.15
CA LYS A 105 1.10 -22.10 -1.30
C LYS A 105 2.21 -21.07 -1.51
N LEU A 106 2.46 -20.64 -2.75
CA LEU A 106 3.44 -19.59 -3.03
C LEU A 106 3.05 -18.25 -2.42
N ARG A 107 1.78 -17.83 -2.52
CA ARG A 107 1.33 -16.57 -1.89
C ARG A 107 1.38 -16.62 -0.36
N GLN A 108 1.18 -17.79 0.23
CA GLN A 108 1.38 -18.00 1.66
C GLN A 108 2.87 -17.94 2.01
N HIS A 109 3.74 -18.56 1.19
CA HIS A 109 5.19 -18.58 1.41
C HIS A 109 5.82 -17.20 1.33
N PHE A 110 5.43 -16.41 0.31
CA PHE A 110 5.89 -15.03 0.12
C PHE A 110 5.11 -14.01 0.96
N GLU A 111 4.17 -14.45 1.80
CA GLU A 111 3.46 -13.57 2.74
C GLU A 111 2.62 -12.48 2.05
N VAL A 112 2.05 -12.77 0.87
CA VAL A 112 1.25 -11.83 0.05
C VAL A 112 -0.22 -12.23 -0.10
N ASN A 113 -0.66 -13.30 0.57
CA ASN A 113 -2.07 -13.69 0.55
C ASN A 113 -2.96 -12.77 1.41
N ARG A 114 -4.28 -12.94 1.29
CA ARG A 114 -5.30 -12.21 2.04
C ARG A 114 -5.08 -12.16 3.56
N HIS A 115 -4.61 -13.24 4.18
CA HIS A 115 -4.42 -13.31 5.63
C HIS A 115 -3.24 -12.44 6.08
N TYR A 116 -2.15 -12.41 5.32
CA TYR A 116 -1.03 -11.50 5.61
C TYR A 116 -1.41 -10.03 5.39
N ILE A 117 -2.27 -9.74 4.41
CA ILE A 117 -2.82 -8.38 4.23
C ILE A 117 -3.63 -7.96 5.46
N VAL A 118 -4.49 -8.85 5.98
CA VAL A 118 -5.26 -8.62 7.22
C VAL A 118 -4.33 -8.38 8.41
N VAL A 119 -3.35 -9.27 8.62
CA VAL A 119 -2.39 -9.14 9.74
C VAL A 119 -1.61 -7.82 9.65
N ALA A 120 -1.15 -7.43 8.45
CA ALA A 120 -0.45 -6.17 8.24
C ALA A 120 -1.34 -4.96 8.54
N ALA A 121 -2.63 -5.01 8.17
CA ALA A 121 -3.60 -3.97 8.46
C ALA A 121 -3.88 -3.82 9.96
N LEU A 122 -4.17 -4.94 10.65
CA LEU A 122 -4.42 -4.97 12.09
C LEU A 122 -3.19 -4.47 12.86
N LYS A 123 -2.00 -4.96 12.49
CA LYS A 123 -0.76 -4.53 13.15
C LYS A 123 -0.51 -3.04 12.97
N ALA A 124 -0.76 -2.50 11.77
CA ALA A 124 -0.61 -1.07 11.52
C ALA A 124 -1.63 -0.23 12.30
N LEU A 125 -2.89 -0.68 12.40
CA LEU A 125 -3.89 -0.03 13.25
C LEU A 125 -3.49 -0.05 14.74
N ALA A 126 -2.94 -1.15 15.23
CA ALA A 126 -2.46 -1.26 16.60
C ALA A 126 -1.24 -0.35 16.85
N ASP A 127 -0.29 -0.31 15.90
CA ASP A 127 0.85 0.62 15.95
C ASP A 127 0.40 2.09 15.96
N ASP A 128 -0.68 2.41 15.23
CA ASP A 128 -1.30 3.74 15.20
C ASP A 128 -2.22 3.99 16.41
N GLY A 129 -2.37 3.04 17.33
CA GLY A 129 -3.19 3.13 18.55
C GLY A 129 -4.70 3.10 18.31
N ALA A 130 -5.15 2.72 17.12
CA ALA A 130 -6.56 2.68 16.74
C ALA A 130 -7.29 1.42 17.25
N ILE A 131 -6.54 0.34 17.51
CA ILE A 131 -7.03 -0.90 18.11
C ILE A 131 -6.02 -1.41 19.17
N PRO A 132 -6.44 -2.28 20.11
CA PRO A 132 -5.57 -2.82 21.16
C PRO A 132 -4.38 -3.65 20.63
#